data_AF-A0A7V8BKY9-F1
#
_entry.id   AF-A0A7V8BKY9-F1
#
_cell.length_a   1.000
_cell.length_b   1.000
_cell.length_c   1.000
_cell.angle_alpha   90.00
_cell.angle_beta   90.00
_cell.angle_gamma   90.00
#
_symmetry.space_group_name_H-M   'P 1'
#
loop_
_entity.id
_entity.type
_entity.pdbx_description
1 polymer ?
#
loop_
_entity_poly.entity_id
_entity_poly.type
_entity_poly.pdbx_seq_one_letter_code
_entity_poly.pdbx_strand_id
1 'polypeptide(L)'
;PPPIGSLQPTPAERRQIAVMNAIGSPALLRRAGALQQLAGKVFDFIPYTPVFNGTGQPAMSVPLHWNAAGLPIGVQFVGRFGDEATLLRLAGQLETAQPWFHRRPPHAAGEPGAPR
;
A
#
# COMPACT_ATOMS: atom_id res chain seq x y z
N PRO A 1 -12.90 4.26 6.68
CA PRO A 1 -11.42 4.26 6.76
C PRO A 1 -11.00 3.83 8.17
N PRO A 2 -9.86 3.15 8.35
CA PRO A 2 -9.35 2.82 9.67
C PRO A 2 -9.03 4.10 10.46
N PRO A 3 -9.32 4.17 11.77
CA PRO A 3 -8.92 5.30 12.61
C PRO A 3 -7.41 5.51 12.60
N ILE A 4 -6.95 6.76 12.74
CA ILE A 4 -5.52 7.08 12.79
C ILE A 4 -4.89 6.32 13.96
N GLY A 5 -3.81 5.58 13.68
CA GLY A 5 -3.09 4.79 14.67
C GLY A 5 -3.68 3.40 14.95
N SER A 6 -4.83 3.04 14.39
CA SER A 6 -5.46 1.72 14.62
C SER A 6 -4.65 0.53 14.10
N LEU A 7 -3.69 0.76 13.19
CA LEU A 7 -2.80 -0.26 12.64
C LEU A 7 -1.48 -0.39 13.40
N GLN A 8 -1.25 0.46 14.40
CA GLN A 8 -0.01 0.41 15.18
C GLN A 8 -0.07 -0.74 16.19
N PRO A 9 1.03 -1.48 16.41
CA PRO A 9 1.07 -2.51 17.43
C PRO A 9 0.84 -1.89 18.82
N THR A 10 0.10 -2.62 19.64
CA THR A 10 -0.15 -2.25 21.04
C THR A 10 1.16 -2.22 21.85
N PRO A 11 1.22 -1.54 23.01
CA PRO A 11 2.41 -1.56 23.87
C PRO A 11 2.86 -2.96 24.28
N ALA A 12 1.92 -3.90 24.46
CA ALA A 12 2.23 -5.30 24.76
C ALA A 12 2.87 -6.00 23.55
N GLU A 13 2.27 -5.87 22.36
CA GLU A 13 2.81 -6.43 21.12
C GLU A 13 4.20 -5.86 20.78
N ARG A 14 4.42 -4.56 21.00
CA ARG A 14 5.75 -3.94 20.80
C ARG A 14 6.83 -4.55 21.68
N ARG A 15 6.52 -4.83 22.95
CA ARG A 15 7.46 -5.51 23.86
C ARG A 15 7.74 -6.93 23.40
N GLN A 16 6.71 -7.66 22.98
CA GLN A 16 6.88 -9.01 22.44
C GLN A 16 7.75 -9.01 21.18
N ILE A 17 7.52 -8.09 20.24
CA ILE A 17 8.33 -7.93 19.02
C ILE A 17 9.79 -7.60 19.37
N ALA A 18 10.03 -6.71 20.33
CA ALA A 18 11.39 -6.37 20.76
C ALA A 18 12.15 -7.57 21.35
N VAL A 19 11.49 -8.36 22.20
CA VAL A 19 12.05 -9.61 22.75
C VAL A 19 12.33 -10.62 21.63
N MET A 20 11.40 -10.77 20.70
CA MET A 20 11.50 -11.67 19.57
C MET A 20 12.65 -11.32 18.62
N ASN A 21 12.87 -10.03 18.37
CA ASN A 21 14.01 -9.52 17.60
C ASN A 21 15.34 -9.72 18.34
N ALA A 22 15.35 -9.56 19.68
CA ALA A 22 16.54 -9.77 20.50
C ALA A 22 16.98 -11.25 20.57
N ILE A 23 16.02 -12.18 20.55
CA ILE A 23 16.29 -13.64 20.53
C ILE A 23 16.75 -14.11 19.13
N GLY A 24 16.48 -13.32 18.08
CA GLY A 24 17.11 -13.47 16.75
C GLY A 24 16.93 -14.83 16.07
N SER A 25 15.87 -15.58 16.40
CA SER A 25 15.71 -16.98 15.94
C SER A 25 14.54 -17.13 14.94
N PRO A 26 14.81 -17.08 13.61
CA PRO A 26 13.82 -17.32 12.56
C PRO A 26 13.06 -18.64 12.68
N ALA A 27 13.67 -19.66 13.29
CA ALA A 27 13.06 -20.97 13.49
C ALA A 27 11.93 -20.97 14.53
N LEU A 28 12.06 -20.16 15.58
CA LEU A 28 11.04 -19.99 16.62
C LEU A 28 9.82 -19.24 16.07
N LEU A 29 10.06 -18.18 15.28
CA LEU A 29 9.02 -17.43 14.56
C LEU A 29 8.15 -18.32 13.66
N ARG A 30 8.79 -19.22 12.90
CA ARG A 30 8.09 -20.21 12.06
C ARG A 30 7.29 -21.20 12.89
N ARG A 31 7.84 -21.73 13.99
CA ARG A 31 7.17 -22.73 14.84
C ARG A 31 5.98 -22.15 15.61
N ALA A 32 6.03 -20.88 15.99
CA ALA A 32 4.95 -20.20 16.70
C ALA A 32 3.79 -19.74 15.80
N GLY A 33 3.86 -19.97 14.48
CA GLY A 33 2.83 -19.50 13.53
C GLY A 33 2.73 -17.97 13.43
N ALA A 34 3.68 -17.23 14.00
CA ALA A 34 3.67 -15.78 14.05
C ALA A 34 3.75 -15.16 12.65
N LEU A 35 4.47 -15.80 11.73
CA LEU A 35 4.56 -15.37 10.33
C LEU A 35 3.22 -15.51 9.59
N GLN A 36 2.47 -16.58 9.84
CA GLN A 36 1.14 -16.79 9.24
C GLN A 36 0.15 -15.74 9.73
N GLN A 37 0.16 -15.44 11.04
CA GLN A 37 -0.73 -14.43 11.62
C GLN A 37 -0.40 -13.01 11.14
N LEU A 38 0.90 -12.68 11.04
CA LEU A 38 1.34 -11.39 10.50
C LEU A 38 0.97 -11.26 9.02
N ALA A 39 1.18 -12.31 8.22
CA ALA A 39 0.76 -12.34 6.83
C ALA A 39 -0.76 -12.16 6.72
N GLY A 40 -1.56 -12.87 7.52
CA GLY A 40 -3.02 -12.73 7.56
C GLY A 40 -3.45 -11.29 7.83
N LYS A 41 -2.93 -10.67 8.90
CA LYS A 41 -3.23 -9.26 9.23
C LYS A 41 -2.86 -8.30 8.10
N VAL A 42 -1.74 -8.54 7.41
CA VAL A 42 -1.29 -7.71 6.28
C VAL A 42 -2.22 -7.88 5.09
N PHE A 43 -2.54 -9.11 4.68
CA PHE A 43 -3.41 -9.37 3.53
C PHE A 43 -4.87 -9.01 3.79
N ASP A 44 -5.35 -9.02 5.03
CA ASP A 44 -6.68 -8.52 5.38
C ASP A 44 -6.78 -7.00 5.18
N PHE A 45 -5.71 -6.25 5.48
CA PHE A 45 -5.71 -4.80 5.39
C PHE A 45 -5.33 -4.27 4.00
N ILE A 46 -4.29 -4.85 3.39
CA ILE A 46 -3.75 -4.48 2.08
C ILE A 46 -3.60 -5.74 1.23
N PRO A 47 -4.70 -6.31 0.70
CA PRO A 47 -4.66 -7.62 0.03
C PRO A 47 -3.83 -7.64 -1.26
N TYR A 48 -3.74 -6.51 -1.96
CA TYR A 48 -3.26 -6.51 -3.35
C TYR A 48 -1.78 -6.15 -3.50
N THR A 49 -1.20 -5.34 -2.62
CA THR A 49 0.15 -4.76 -2.83
C THR A 49 1.32 -5.55 -2.21
N PRO A 50 1.20 -6.20 -1.04
CA PRO A 50 2.34 -6.83 -0.37
C PRO A 50 2.97 -7.97 -1.14
N VAL A 51 2.19 -8.68 -1.95
CA VAL A 51 2.69 -9.80 -2.76
C VAL A 51 3.83 -9.35 -3.68
N PHE A 52 3.77 -8.14 -4.24
CA PHE A 52 4.81 -7.62 -5.15
C PHE A 52 6.05 -7.11 -4.42
N ASN A 53 5.93 -6.71 -3.14
CA ASN A 53 7.10 -6.48 -2.29
C ASN A 53 7.86 -7.80 -2.06
N GLY A 54 7.13 -8.91 -1.89
CA GLY A 54 7.70 -10.23 -1.67
C GLY A 54 8.29 -10.87 -2.93
N THR A 55 7.65 -10.71 -4.08
CA THR A 55 8.14 -11.26 -5.37
C THR A 55 9.18 -10.37 -6.05
N GLY A 56 9.26 -9.10 -5.67
CA GLY A 56 10.15 -8.11 -6.29
C GLY A 56 9.74 -7.70 -7.71
N GLN A 57 8.54 -8.09 -8.17
CA GLN A 57 8.03 -7.62 -9.46
C GLN A 57 7.77 -6.11 -9.41
N PRO A 58 8.06 -5.37 -10.49
CA PRO A 58 7.71 -3.97 -10.56
C PRO A 58 6.19 -3.83 -10.59
N ALA A 59 5.67 -2.87 -9.82
CA ALA A 59 4.25 -2.57 -9.75
C ALA A 59 4.05 -1.05 -9.69
N MET A 60 3.00 -0.55 -10.35
CA MET A 60 2.60 0.86 -10.34
C MET A 60 1.10 0.98 -10.08
N SER A 61 0.68 2.13 -9.56
CA SER A 61 -0.74 2.49 -9.40
C SER A 61 -1.01 3.84 -10.04
N VAL A 62 -2.01 3.90 -10.91
CA VAL A 62 -2.41 5.13 -11.62
C VAL A 62 -3.89 5.48 -11.35
N PRO A 63 -4.26 6.76 -11.20
CA PRO A 63 -5.61 7.16 -10.83
C PRO A 63 -6.52 7.28 -12.06
N LEU A 64 -7.11 6.16 -12.48
CA LEU A 64 -7.96 6.09 -13.68
C LEU A 64 -9.45 6.30 -13.40
N HIS A 65 -9.86 6.44 -12.13
CA HIS A 65 -11.27 6.59 -11.80
C HIS A 65 -11.49 7.45 -10.56
N TRP A 66 -12.65 8.12 -10.51
CA TRP A 66 -13.14 8.84 -9.34
C TRP A 66 -14.57 8.41 -9.08
N ASN A 67 -14.88 8.07 -7.83
CA ASN A 67 -16.24 7.72 -7.46
C ASN A 67 -17.14 8.98 -7.37
N ALA A 68 -18.44 8.77 -7.16
CA ALA A 68 -19.42 9.85 -7.02
C ALA A 68 -19.15 10.81 -5.84
N ALA A 69 -18.36 10.39 -4.85
CA ALA A 69 -17.93 11.21 -3.72
C ALA A 69 -16.65 12.03 -4.03
N GLY A 70 -16.15 11.99 -5.26
CA GLY A 70 -14.94 12.71 -5.66
C GLY A 70 -13.63 12.10 -5.13
N LEU A 71 -13.65 10.85 -4.67
CA LEU A 71 -12.45 10.16 -4.20
C LEU A 71 -11.76 9.40 -5.34
N PRO A 72 -10.41 9.51 -5.47
CA PRO A 72 -9.67 8.77 -6.49
C PRO A 72 -9.66 7.27 -6.20
N ILE A 73 -9.79 6.47 -7.25
CA ILE A 73 -9.59 5.02 -7.25
C ILE A 73 -8.38 4.71 -8.13
N GLY A 74 -7.34 4.13 -7.52
CA GLY A 74 -6.14 3.68 -8.22
C GLY A 74 -6.37 2.33 -8.91
N VAL A 75 -5.77 2.16 -10.08
CA VAL A 75 -5.67 0.89 -10.79
C VAL A 75 -4.22 0.43 -10.74
N GLN A 76 -4.00 -0.78 -10.20
CA GLN A 76 -2.67 -1.36 -10.03
C GLN A 76 -2.30 -2.22 -11.25
N PHE A 77 -1.10 -1.98 -11.78
CA PHE A 77 -0.49 -2.76 -12.86
C PHE A 77 0.82 -3.37 -12.37
N VAL A 78 1.11 -4.58 -12.83
CA VAL A 78 2.28 -5.36 -12.41
C VAL A 78 2.98 -5.90 -13.64
N GLY A 79 4.29 -5.68 -13.71
CA GLY A 79 5.14 -6.13 -14.80
C GLY A 79 5.83 -7.46 -14.51
N ARG A 80 6.57 -7.93 -15.51
CA ARG A 80 7.57 -8.98 -15.31
C ARG A 80 8.73 -8.42 -14.48
N PHE A 81 9.45 -9.30 -13.77
CA PHE A 81 10.63 -8.91 -13.01
C PHE A 81 11.64 -8.16 -13.89
N GLY A 82 12.05 -6.95 -13.50
CA GLY A 82 12.97 -6.08 -14.24
C GLY A 82 12.40 -5.43 -15.51
N ASP A 83 11.08 -5.41 -15.70
CA ASP A 83 10.40 -4.82 -16.86
C ASP A 83 9.62 -3.54 -16.52
N GLU A 84 10.27 -2.63 -15.78
CA GLU A 84 9.72 -1.32 -15.42
C GLU A 84 9.43 -0.46 -16.67
N ALA A 85 10.23 -0.62 -17.73
CA ALA A 85 10.09 0.12 -18.97
C ALA A 85 8.71 -0.11 -19.62
N THR A 86 8.18 -1.32 -19.58
CA THR A 86 6.84 -1.62 -20.09
C THR A 86 5.76 -0.92 -19.26
N LEU A 87 5.89 -0.92 -17.93
CA LEU A 87 4.96 -0.20 -17.05
C LEU A 87 4.99 1.31 -17.31
N LEU A 88 6.17 1.92 -17.43
CA LEU A 88 6.30 3.35 -17.70
C LEU A 88 5.74 3.73 -19.08
N ARG A 89 5.93 2.89 -20.10
CA ARG A 89 5.30 3.09 -21.42
C ARG A 89 3.78 3.03 -21.33
N LEU A 90 3.23 2.04 -20.60
CA LEU A 90 1.80 1.94 -20.35
C LEU A 90 1.28 3.16 -19.61
N ALA A 91 2.00 3.65 -18.60
CA ALA A 91 1.64 4.87 -17.88
C ALA A 91 1.52 6.07 -18.82
N GLY A 92 2.50 6.31 -19.69
CA GLY A 92 2.44 7.41 -20.66
C GLY A 92 1.27 7.31 -21.65
N GLN A 93 0.90 6.08 -22.07
CA GLN A 93 -0.28 5.85 -22.90
C GLN A 93 -1.57 6.17 -22.14
N LEU A 94 -1.68 5.73 -20.90
CA LEU A 94 -2.84 5.98 -20.04
C LEU A 94 -2.97 7.46 -19.67
N GLU A 95 -1.86 8.15 -19.40
CA GLU A 95 -1.82 9.60 -19.16
C GLU A 95 -2.36 10.39 -20.34
N THR A 96 -2.04 9.95 -21.56
CA THR A 96 -2.53 10.57 -22.80
C THR A 96 -4.00 10.26 -23.04
N ALA A 97 -4.41 9.01 -22.84
CA ALA A 97 -5.78 8.55 -23.10
C ALA A 97 -6.79 9.09 -22.07
N GLN A 98 -6.38 9.22 -20.82
CA GLN A 98 -7.23 9.69 -19.73
C GLN A 98 -6.44 10.58 -18.76
N PRO A 99 -6.21 11.86 -19.09
CA PRO A 99 -5.40 12.74 -18.26
C PRO A 99 -5.96 12.92 -16.84
N TRP A 100 -5.14 12.78 -15.80
CA TRP A 100 -5.55 12.97 -14.40
C TRP A 100 -4.94 14.18 -13.71
N PHE A 101 -3.93 14.82 -14.30
CA PHE A 101 -3.17 15.93 -13.67
C PHE A 101 -4.00 17.16 -13.28
N HIS A 102 -5.18 17.33 -13.88
CA HIS A 102 -6.12 18.40 -13.56
C HIS A 102 -6.97 18.12 -12.32
N ARG A 103 -7.01 16.87 -11.82
CA ARG A 103 -7.78 16.47 -10.64
C ARG A 103 -6.92 16.66 -9.38
N ARG A 104 -7.26 17.67 -8.57
CA ARG A 104 -6.60 17.96 -7.29
C ARG A 104 -7.61 17.89 -6.15
N PRO A 105 -7.22 17.44 -4.95
CA PRO A 105 -8.10 17.50 -3.81
C PRO A 105 -8.34 18.97 -3.41
N PRO A 106 -9.51 19.32 -2.87
CA PRO A 106 -9.85 20.70 -2.52
C PRO A 106 -8.84 21.36 -1.56
N HIS A 107 -8.25 20.57 -0.67
CA HIS A 107 -7.30 21.03 0.34
C HIS A 107 -5.84 21.15 -0.17
N ALA A 108 -5.55 20.81 -1.44
CA ALA A 108 -4.19 20.91 -1.99
C ALA A 108 -3.82 22.31 -2.49
N ALA A 109 -4.81 23.13 -2.82
CA ALA A 109 -4.62 24.58 -2.89
C ALA A 109 -4.84 25.11 -1.47
N GLY A 110 -4.04 26.08 -1.01
CA GLY A 110 -4.19 26.71 0.31
C GLY A 110 -5.47 27.54 0.44
N GLU A 111 -6.63 26.99 0.09
CA GLU A 111 -7.93 27.63 0.26
C GLU A 111 -8.28 27.66 1.76
N PRO A 112 -8.42 28.86 2.35
CA PRO A 112 -8.86 28.99 3.72
C PRO A 112 -10.34 28.54 3.81
N GLY A 113 -10.59 27.45 4.53
CA GLY A 113 -11.95 27.08 4.96
C GLY A 113 -12.38 25.63 4.74
N ALA A 114 -11.54 24.78 4.15
CA ALA A 114 -11.93 23.40 3.90
C ALA A 114 -11.91 22.58 5.22
N PRO A 115 -13.01 21.88 5.59
CA PRO A 115 -13.19 21.28 6.91
C PRO A 115 -12.17 20.18 7.20
N ARG A 116 -11.65 20.15 8.44
CA ARG A 116 -10.72 19.14 8.95
C ARG A 116 -11.42 17.80 9.22
#